data_AF-A0A7C3JXH3-F1
#
_entry.id   AF-A0A7C3JXH3-F1
#
_cell.length_a   1.000
_cell.length_b   1.000
_cell.length_c   1.000
_cell.angle_alpha   90.00
_cell.angle_beta   90.00
_cell.angle_gamma   90.00
#
_symmetry.space_group_name_H-M   'P 1'
#
loop_
_entity.id
_entity.type
_entity.pdbx_description
1 polymer ?
#
loop_
_entity_poly.entity_id
_entity_poly.type
_entity_poly.pdbx_seq_one_letter_code
_entity_poly.pdbx_strand_id
1 'polypeptide(L)'
;MISTRHFPRLRGKASSEPARPAPKPVKDDDFGPQSLLSREPLDFDLITQLTHMSAVATSGIARDRLFEGTAALDFSTSKYFRRVHRVAQRLNYDYSKACEVVADAARVESVQNLLLHFATALSAGEPEADFLQRETDVQLELYGKKYERDLESLRKWTDAYVALMV
;
A
#
# COMPACT_ATOMS: atom_id res chain seq x y z
N MET A 1 -55.57 -34.12 2.11
CA MET A 1 -55.81 -33.20 3.24
C MET A 1 -54.66 -33.38 4.23
N ILE A 2 -53.49 -32.85 3.90
CA ILE A 2 -52.86 -31.64 4.46
C ILE A 2 -52.74 -31.68 5.98
N SER A 3 -51.52 -32.05 6.38
CA SER A 3 -50.91 -32.02 7.70
C SER A 3 -50.49 -30.60 8.06
N THR A 4 -50.84 -30.14 9.26
CA THR A 4 -50.31 -28.89 9.81
C THR A 4 -49.96 -29.10 11.28
N ARG A 5 -48.67 -29.27 11.55
CA ARG A 5 -48.09 -29.32 12.89
C ARG A 5 -48.02 -27.90 13.46
N HIS A 6 -48.63 -27.74 14.62
CA HIS A 6 -48.59 -26.56 15.46
C HIS A 6 -47.24 -26.51 16.20
N PHE A 7 -46.38 -25.55 15.86
CA PHE A 7 -45.13 -25.28 16.57
C PHE A 7 -45.26 -23.99 17.41
N PRO A 8 -44.89 -23.99 18.70
CA PRO A 8 -44.96 -22.82 19.56
C PRO A 8 -43.79 -21.85 19.29
N ARG A 9 -44.10 -20.55 19.30
CA ARG A 9 -43.13 -19.45 19.17
C ARG A 9 -42.20 -19.41 20.39
N LEU A 10 -40.94 -19.76 20.18
CA LEU A 10 -39.86 -19.46 21.12
C LEU A 10 -39.45 -17.98 20.98
N ARG A 11 -39.66 -17.25 22.08
CA ARG A 11 -39.26 -15.86 22.28
C ARG A 11 -37.75 -15.78 22.45
N GLY A 12 -37.03 -15.64 21.33
CA GLY A 12 -35.59 -15.38 21.30
C GLY A 12 -35.31 -13.94 21.73
N LYS A 13 -34.53 -13.78 22.79
CA LYS A 13 -34.04 -12.51 23.32
C LYS A 13 -33.18 -11.81 22.26
N ALA A 14 -33.57 -10.61 21.85
CA ALA A 14 -32.71 -9.69 21.12
C ALA A 14 -31.59 -9.24 22.06
N SER A 15 -30.38 -9.77 21.85
CA SER A 15 -29.17 -9.24 22.46
C SER A 15 -28.78 -7.99 21.68
N SER A 16 -28.99 -6.84 22.28
CA SER A 16 -28.55 -5.53 21.81
C SER A 16 -27.03 -5.44 21.86
N GLU A 17 -26.38 -5.69 20.73
CA GLU A 17 -24.98 -5.34 20.52
C GLU A 17 -24.92 -3.84 20.16
N PRO A 18 -24.20 -2.99 20.91
CA PRO A 18 -24.15 -1.57 20.60
C PRO A 18 -23.37 -1.35 19.30
N ALA A 19 -24.00 -0.65 18.36
CA ALA A 19 -23.41 -0.25 17.09
C ALA A 19 -22.04 0.41 17.29
N ARG A 20 -21.03 -0.04 16.54
CA ARG A 20 -19.71 0.59 16.51
C ARG A 20 -19.87 2.08 16.17
N PRO A 21 -19.23 3.00 16.92
CA PRO A 21 -19.28 4.41 16.59
C PRO A 21 -18.66 4.62 15.20
N ALA A 22 -19.33 5.43 14.38
CA ALA A 22 -18.83 5.84 13.07
C ALA A 22 -17.44 6.48 13.21
N PRO A 23 -16.53 6.28 12.23
CA PRO A 23 -15.24 6.95 12.25
C PRO A 23 -15.47 8.47 12.25
N LYS A 24 -14.90 9.14 13.26
CA LYS A 24 -14.98 10.60 13.36
C LYS A 24 -14.34 11.22 12.10
N PRO A 25 -14.93 12.26 11.51
CA PRO A 25 -14.29 12.98 10.41
C PRO A 25 -12.95 13.54 10.92
N VAL A 26 -11.89 13.23 10.18
CA VAL A 26 -10.56 13.81 10.41
C VAL A 26 -10.70 15.31 10.19
N LYS A 27 -10.36 16.11 11.21
CA LYS A 27 -10.35 17.57 11.10
C LYS A 27 -9.10 17.97 10.32
N ASP A 28 -9.26 18.84 9.32
CA ASP A 28 -8.18 19.30 8.44
C ASP A 28 -7.24 20.36 9.08
N ASP A 29 -7.21 20.47 10.42
CA ASP A 29 -6.57 21.59 11.13
C ASP A 29 -5.21 21.25 11.82
N ASP A 30 -4.50 20.20 11.40
CA ASP A 30 -3.22 19.78 12.01
C ASP A 30 -1.98 20.43 11.35
N PHE A 31 -1.86 21.77 11.44
CA PHE A 31 -0.61 22.49 11.16
C PHE A 31 0.27 22.64 12.43
N GLY A 32 0.49 21.55 13.16
CA GLY A 32 1.47 21.49 14.25
C GLY A 32 2.86 21.05 13.73
N PRO A 33 3.98 21.48 14.33
CA PRO A 33 5.33 21.09 13.91
C PRO A 33 5.60 19.57 14.00
N GLN A 34 4.71 18.84 14.67
CA GLN A 34 4.73 17.38 14.78
C GLN A 34 4.17 16.69 13.53
N SER A 35 3.33 17.36 12.71
CA SER A 35 2.72 16.78 11.51
C SER A 35 3.65 16.77 10.28
N LEU A 36 4.72 17.57 10.30
CA LEU A 36 5.76 17.55 9.27
C LEU A 36 6.63 16.28 9.32
N LEU A 37 6.73 15.65 10.49
CA LEU A 37 7.54 14.44 10.71
C LEU A 37 6.72 13.15 10.71
N SER A 38 5.39 13.23 10.87
CA SER A 38 4.51 12.05 10.91
C SER A 38 3.92 11.67 9.54
N ARG A 39 4.27 12.39 8.47
CA ARG A 39 4.06 11.91 7.11
C ARG A 39 5.18 10.91 6.83
N GLU A 40 4.97 9.64 7.18
CA GLU A 40 5.83 8.55 6.71
C GLU A 40 6.19 8.82 5.25
N PRO A 41 7.48 8.89 4.88
CA PRO A 41 7.87 9.17 3.51
C PRO A 41 7.50 7.95 2.68
N LEU A 42 6.25 7.90 2.25
CA LEU A 42 5.65 6.78 1.55
C LEU A 42 6.45 6.41 0.29
N ASP A 43 7.12 7.38 -0.33
CA ASP A 43 8.05 7.14 -1.44
C ASP A 43 9.31 6.39 -1.01
N PHE A 44 9.90 6.73 0.14
CA PHE A 44 11.06 6.02 0.69
C PHE A 44 10.69 4.60 1.11
N ASP A 45 9.53 4.42 1.76
CA ASP A 45 8.99 3.11 2.12
C ASP A 45 8.69 2.26 0.87
N LEU A 46 8.21 2.89 -0.21
CA LEU A 46 7.95 2.20 -1.47
C LEU A 46 9.22 1.64 -2.07
N ILE A 47 10.28 2.45 -2.14
CA ILE A 47 11.58 2.04 -2.70
C ILE A 47 12.21 0.99 -1.81
N THR A 48 12.22 1.18 -0.50
CA THR A 48 12.79 0.22 0.44
C THR A 48 12.09 -1.14 0.32
N GLN A 49 10.77 -1.11 0.21
CA GLN A 49 9.99 -2.32 0.01
C GLN A 49 10.29 -2.97 -1.34
N LEU A 50 10.41 -2.21 -2.43
CA LEU A 50 10.76 -2.73 -3.75
C LEU A 50 12.17 -3.32 -3.80
N THR A 51 13.15 -2.64 -3.22
CA THR A 51 14.52 -3.15 -3.10
C THR A 51 14.54 -4.47 -2.33
N HIS A 52 13.79 -4.57 -1.23
CA HIS A 52 13.64 -5.83 -0.50
C HIS A 52 13.01 -6.92 -1.38
N MET A 53 11.90 -6.62 -2.06
CA MET A 53 11.25 -7.57 -2.97
C MET A 53 12.18 -8.04 -4.08
N SER A 54 12.92 -7.13 -4.71
CA SER A 54 13.88 -7.44 -5.77
C SER A 54 14.97 -8.39 -5.28
N ALA A 55 15.59 -8.08 -4.14
CA ALA A 55 16.64 -8.90 -3.55
C ALA A 55 16.13 -10.31 -3.18
N VAL A 56 14.92 -10.40 -2.62
CA VAL A 56 14.32 -11.69 -2.27
C VAL A 56 13.90 -12.47 -3.53
N ALA A 57 13.36 -11.80 -4.56
CA ALA A 57 12.95 -12.43 -5.81
C ALA A 57 14.14 -13.07 -6.56
N THR A 58 15.35 -12.52 -6.44
CA THR A 58 16.58 -13.11 -7.00
C THR A 58 16.85 -14.54 -6.50
N SER A 59 16.35 -14.90 -5.31
CA SER A 59 16.49 -16.25 -4.76
C SER A 59 15.56 -17.30 -5.39
N GLY A 60 14.67 -16.90 -6.31
CA GLY A 60 13.75 -17.81 -6.99
C GLY A 60 12.62 -18.33 -6.11
N ILE A 61 12.23 -17.57 -5.08
CA ILE A 61 11.10 -17.93 -4.22
C ILE A 61 9.78 -17.91 -5.00
N ALA A 62 8.83 -18.73 -4.56
CA ALA A 62 7.51 -18.76 -5.15
C ALA A 62 6.77 -17.42 -4.96
N ARG A 63 5.96 -17.04 -5.96
CA ARG A 63 5.20 -15.79 -6.01
C ARG A 63 4.35 -15.56 -4.76
N ASP A 64 3.68 -16.60 -4.27
CA ASP A 64 2.86 -16.51 -3.07
C ASP A 64 3.67 -16.13 -1.83
N ARG A 65 4.85 -16.73 -1.66
CA ARG A 65 5.79 -16.43 -0.58
C ARG A 65 6.39 -15.04 -0.72
N LEU A 66 6.64 -14.58 -1.94
CA LEU A 66 7.11 -13.23 -2.21
C LEU A 66 6.10 -12.22 -1.68
N PHE A 67 4.82 -12.34 -2.07
CA PHE A 67 3.77 -11.43 -1.60
C PHE A 67 3.47 -11.59 -0.10
N GLU A 68 3.51 -12.80 0.46
CA GLU A 68 3.34 -13.05 1.90
C GLU A 68 4.44 -12.36 2.71
N GLY A 69 5.71 -12.58 2.35
CA GLY A 69 6.85 -12.01 3.04
C GLY A 69 6.85 -10.48 2.97
N THR A 70 6.51 -9.93 1.81
CA THR A 70 6.43 -8.47 1.65
C THR A 70 5.24 -7.85 2.40
N ALA A 71 4.13 -8.57 2.50
CA ALA A 71 2.95 -8.12 3.25
C ALA A 71 3.19 -8.10 4.78
N ALA A 72 4.12 -8.91 5.26
CA ALA A 72 4.47 -9.03 6.68
C ALA A 72 5.39 -7.92 7.18
N LEU A 73 5.98 -7.13 6.28
CA LEU A 73 6.81 -5.98 6.63
C LEU A 73 5.94 -4.85 7.24
N ASP A 74 6.59 -4.00 8.02
CA ASP A 74 5.98 -2.86 8.74
C ASP A 74 6.20 -1.52 8.00
N PHE A 75 6.26 -1.55 6.66
CA PHE A 75 6.29 -0.31 5.87
C PHE A 75 4.89 0.24 5.63
N SER A 76 4.77 1.55 5.45
CA SER A 76 3.51 2.21 5.12
C SER A 76 2.88 1.69 3.81
N THR A 77 3.70 1.14 2.91
CA THR A 77 3.35 0.53 1.62
C THR A 77 2.99 -0.94 1.73
N SER A 78 3.40 -1.63 2.80
CA SER A 78 3.13 -3.06 3.02
C SER A 78 1.63 -3.35 3.15
N LYS A 79 0.84 -2.36 3.57
CA LYS A 79 -0.63 -2.45 3.61
C LYS A 79 -1.26 -2.74 2.24
N TYR A 80 -0.68 -2.23 1.15
CA TYR A 80 -1.18 -2.47 -0.20
C TYR A 80 -0.88 -3.92 -0.62
N PHE A 81 0.34 -4.38 -0.41
CA PHE A 81 0.74 -5.75 -0.73
C PHE A 81 0.03 -6.79 0.14
N ARG A 82 -0.26 -6.46 1.41
CA ARG A 82 -1.12 -7.27 2.28
C ARG A 82 -2.53 -7.38 1.74
N ARG A 83 -3.06 -6.31 1.14
CA ARG A 83 -4.36 -6.33 0.47
C ARG A 83 -4.31 -7.18 -0.80
N VAL A 84 -3.26 -7.07 -1.61
CA VAL A 84 -3.04 -7.89 -2.82
C VAL A 84 -3.00 -9.37 -2.43
N HIS A 85 -2.13 -9.75 -1.49
CA HIS A 85 -2.01 -11.12 -1.02
C HIS A 85 -3.34 -11.65 -0.46
N ARG A 86 -4.07 -10.84 0.31
CA ARG A 86 -5.40 -11.23 0.81
C ARG A 86 -6.42 -11.42 -0.30
N VAL A 87 -6.41 -10.58 -1.34
CA VAL A 87 -7.32 -10.72 -2.48
C VAL A 87 -6.99 -11.99 -3.27
N ALA A 88 -5.72 -12.23 -3.56
CA ALA A 88 -5.29 -13.45 -4.24
C ALA A 88 -5.68 -14.71 -3.45
N GLN A 89 -5.35 -14.77 -2.14
CA GLN A 89 -5.55 -15.96 -1.32
C GLN A 89 -7.01 -16.21 -0.92
N ARG A 90 -7.77 -15.17 -0.58
CA ARG A 90 -9.15 -15.36 -0.05
C ARG A 90 -10.22 -15.37 -1.12
N LEU A 91 -9.96 -14.71 -2.25
CA LEU A 91 -10.92 -14.61 -3.36
C LEU A 91 -10.49 -15.45 -4.57
N ASN A 92 -9.39 -16.21 -4.48
CA ASN A 92 -8.83 -17.04 -5.55
C ASN A 92 -8.61 -16.30 -6.86
N TYR A 93 -8.27 -15.01 -6.80
CA TYR A 93 -7.82 -14.26 -7.96
C TYR A 93 -6.35 -14.56 -8.24
N ASP A 94 -5.96 -14.48 -9.52
CA ASP A 94 -4.54 -14.41 -9.87
C ASP A 94 -3.91 -13.16 -9.24
N TYR A 95 -2.62 -13.23 -8.91
CA TYR A 95 -1.87 -12.10 -8.39
C TYR A 95 -1.87 -10.90 -9.34
N SER A 96 -1.90 -11.11 -10.66
CA SER A 96 -2.06 -10.01 -11.62
C SER A 96 -3.37 -9.26 -11.40
N LYS A 97 -4.49 -9.99 -11.34
CA LYS A 97 -5.81 -9.39 -11.13
C LYS A 97 -5.95 -8.78 -9.74
N ALA A 98 -5.34 -9.40 -8.73
CA ALA A 98 -5.31 -8.86 -7.38
C ALA A 98 -4.55 -7.53 -7.32
N CYS A 99 -3.44 -7.38 -8.05
CA CYS A 99 -2.71 -6.12 -8.18
C CYS A 99 -3.57 -5.03 -8.83
N GLU A 100 -4.29 -5.32 -9.92
CA GLU A 100 -5.20 -4.36 -10.57
C GLU A 100 -6.28 -3.85 -9.59
N VAL A 101 -6.95 -4.78 -8.90
CA VAL A 101 -8.03 -4.44 -7.95
C VAL A 101 -7.53 -3.56 -6.81
N VAL A 102 -6.30 -3.76 -6.35
CA VAL A 102 -5.71 -2.93 -5.29
C VAL A 102 -5.20 -1.60 -5.85
N ALA A 103 -4.68 -1.59 -7.06
CA ALA A 103 -4.26 -0.37 -7.76
C ALA A 103 -5.44 0.59 -7.95
N ASP A 104 -6.60 0.09 -8.39
CA ASP A 104 -7.82 0.88 -8.55
C ASP A 104 -8.30 1.53 -7.23
N ALA A 105 -7.99 0.89 -6.09
CA ALA A 105 -8.32 1.39 -4.76
C ALA A 105 -7.20 2.25 -4.14
N ALA A 106 -6.01 2.31 -4.74
CA ALA A 106 -4.89 3.08 -4.25
C ALA A 106 -5.08 4.57 -4.57
N ARG A 107 -4.91 5.43 -3.56
CA ARG A 107 -4.99 6.89 -3.72
C ARG A 107 -3.66 7.53 -4.08
N VAL A 108 -2.57 6.79 -3.91
CA VAL A 108 -1.23 7.28 -4.18
C VAL A 108 -0.82 6.80 -5.57
N GLU A 109 -0.52 7.76 -6.44
CA GLU A 109 -0.17 7.52 -7.83
C GLU A 109 1.06 6.60 -7.98
N SER A 110 2.10 6.78 -7.17
CA SER A 110 3.31 5.93 -7.23
C SER A 110 3.00 4.46 -6.96
N VAL A 111 2.18 4.17 -5.95
CA VAL A 111 1.74 2.80 -5.61
C VAL A 111 0.78 2.26 -6.67
N GLN A 112 -0.13 3.08 -7.18
CA GLN A 112 -1.06 2.69 -8.23
C GLN A 112 -0.30 2.27 -9.50
N ASN A 113 0.59 3.12 -10.00
CA ASN A 113 1.38 2.86 -11.20
C ASN A 113 2.24 1.61 -11.02
N LEU A 114 2.90 1.47 -9.87
CA LEU A 114 3.67 0.27 -9.54
C LEU A 114 2.82 -1.00 -9.64
N LEU A 115 1.65 -1.01 -8.99
CA LEU A 115 0.80 -2.20 -8.96
C LEU A 115 0.22 -2.53 -10.34
N LEU A 116 -0.09 -1.52 -11.16
CA LEU A 116 -0.52 -1.73 -12.55
C LEU A 116 0.60 -2.29 -13.41
N HIS A 117 1.81 -1.73 -13.32
CA HIS A 117 2.97 -2.27 -14.04
C HIS A 117 3.27 -3.71 -13.60
N PHE A 118 3.20 -3.97 -12.31
CA PHE A 118 3.42 -5.32 -11.79
C PHE A 118 2.33 -6.29 -12.28
N ALA A 119 1.07 -5.86 -12.31
CA ALA A 119 -0.02 -6.66 -12.88
C ALA A 119 0.22 -7.02 -14.35
N THR A 120 0.71 -6.06 -15.15
CA THR A 120 1.03 -6.29 -16.56
C THR A 120 2.19 -7.27 -16.73
N ALA A 121 3.27 -7.13 -15.95
CA ALA A 121 4.42 -8.04 -15.97
C ALA A 121 4.01 -9.47 -15.57
N LEU A 122 3.22 -9.61 -14.49
CA LEU A 122 2.71 -10.89 -14.02
C LEU A 122 1.80 -11.57 -15.06
N SER A 123 0.95 -10.80 -15.74
CA SER A 123 0.07 -11.31 -16.80
C SER A 123 0.83 -11.73 -18.05
N ALA A 124 1.93 -11.03 -18.36
CA ALA A 124 2.83 -11.38 -19.45
C ALA A 124 3.72 -12.60 -19.15
N GLY A 125 3.70 -13.10 -17.91
CA GLY A 125 4.55 -14.22 -17.49
C GLY A 125 6.03 -13.84 -17.36
N GLU A 126 6.32 -12.56 -17.17
CA GLU A 126 7.68 -12.09 -16.90
C GLU A 126 8.19 -12.63 -15.55
N PRO A 127 9.47 -13.04 -15.44
CA PRO A 127 10.07 -13.39 -14.16
C PRO A 127 10.00 -12.21 -13.18
N GLU A 128 9.52 -12.47 -11.96
CA GLU A 128 9.31 -11.41 -10.96
C GLU A 128 10.62 -10.70 -10.59
N ALA A 129 11.75 -11.42 -10.59
CA ALA A 129 13.05 -10.86 -10.31
C ALA A 129 13.46 -9.79 -11.34
N ASP A 130 13.27 -10.06 -12.64
CA ASP A 130 13.63 -9.15 -13.72
C ASP A 130 12.77 -7.89 -13.67
N PHE A 131 11.46 -8.05 -13.46
CA PHE A 131 10.54 -6.93 -13.30
C PHE A 131 10.92 -6.06 -12.10
N LEU A 132 11.07 -6.68 -10.92
CA LEU A 132 11.32 -5.97 -9.67
C LEU A 132 12.65 -5.25 -9.68
N GLN A 133 13.68 -5.82 -10.31
CA GLN A 133 14.97 -5.14 -10.47
C GLN A 133 14.82 -3.87 -11.31
N ARG A 134 14.22 -3.98 -12.50
CA ARG A 134 14.00 -2.82 -13.39
C ARG A 134 13.14 -1.75 -12.75
N GLU A 135 12.05 -2.15 -12.09
CA GLU A 135 11.15 -1.21 -11.43
C GLU A 135 11.83 -0.55 -10.23
N THR A 136 12.66 -1.27 -9.48
CA THR A 136 13.46 -0.68 -8.38
C THR A 136 14.40 0.40 -8.90
N ASP A 137 15.11 0.14 -10.01
CA ASP A 137 16.02 1.11 -10.63
C ASP A 137 15.29 2.38 -11.06
N VAL A 138 14.13 2.23 -11.71
CA VAL A 138 13.28 3.36 -12.13
C VAL A 138 12.79 4.16 -10.92
N GLN A 139 12.27 3.50 -9.88
CA GLN A 139 11.78 4.19 -8.68
C GLN A 139 12.91 4.88 -7.91
N LEU A 140 14.10 4.29 -7.88
CA LEU A 140 15.27 4.88 -7.25
C LEU A 140 15.72 6.16 -7.99
N GLU A 141 15.70 6.14 -9.33
CA GLU A 141 16.00 7.33 -10.14
C GLU A 141 14.98 8.45 -9.91
N LEU A 142 13.68 8.13 -9.90
CA LEU A 142 12.60 9.09 -9.66
C LEU A 142 12.73 9.73 -8.28
N TYR A 143 13.03 8.93 -7.26
CA TYR A 143 13.24 9.41 -5.91
C TYR A 143 14.50 10.25 -5.78
N GLY A 144 15.61 9.82 -6.38
CA GLY A 144 16.87 10.57 -6.39
C GLY A 144 16.66 11.98 -6.95
N LYS A 145 15.98 12.10 -8.10
CA LYS A 145 15.65 13.40 -8.71
C LYS A 145 14.78 14.28 -7.80
N LYS A 146 13.77 13.69 -7.16
CA LYS A 146 12.90 14.41 -6.22
C LYS A 146 13.69 14.90 -5.01
N TYR A 147 14.50 14.03 -4.42
CA TYR A 147 15.33 14.32 -3.27
C TYR A 147 16.34 15.44 -3.55
N GLU A 148 17.03 15.39 -4.70
CA GLU A 148 17.95 16.44 -5.13
C GLU A 148 17.24 17.80 -5.29
N ARG A 149 16.08 17.82 -5.95
CA ARG A 149 15.26 19.03 -6.08
C ARG A 149 14.83 19.60 -4.74
N ASP A 150 14.49 18.74 -3.78
CA ASP A 150 14.08 19.15 -2.44
C ASP A 150 15.27 19.73 -1.65
N LEU A 151 16.47 19.15 -1.79
CA LEU A 151 17.71 19.70 -1.23
C LEU A 151 18.08 21.07 -1.82
N GLU A 152 17.96 21.24 -3.14
CA GLU A 152 18.18 22.52 -3.80
C GLU A 152 17.20 23.59 -3.30
N SER A 153 15.93 23.23 -3.14
CA SER A 153 14.92 24.11 -2.58
C SER A 153 15.31 24.55 -1.17
N LEU A 154 15.68 23.60 -0.30
CA LEU A 154 16.11 23.88 1.07
C LEU A 154 17.34 24.81 1.11
N ARG A 155 18.31 24.58 0.21
CA ARG A 155 19.48 25.46 0.07
C ARG A 155 19.07 26.88 -0.30
N LYS A 156 18.19 27.05 -1.29
CA LYS A 156 17.69 28.37 -1.72
C LYS A 156 16.97 29.11 -0.58
N TRP A 157 16.16 28.40 0.21
CA TRP A 157 15.51 28.98 1.41
C TRP A 157 16.52 29.40 2.47
N THR A 158 17.58 28.60 2.66
CA THR A 158 18.66 28.91 3.61
C THR A 158 19.44 30.16 3.16
N ASP A 159 19.80 30.23 1.88
CA ASP A 159 20.48 31.40 1.30
C ASP A 159 19.62 32.68 1.43
N ALA A 160 18.30 32.57 1.19
CA ALA A 160 17.36 33.68 1.37
C ALA A 160 17.23 34.12 2.84
N TYR A 161 17.20 33.17 3.77
CA TYR A 161 17.16 33.47 5.20
C TYR A 161 18.43 34.19 5.67
N VAL A 162 19.60 33.72 5.24
CA VAL A 162 20.89 34.39 5.54
C VAL A 162 20.92 35.81 4.98
N ALA A 163 20.39 36.03 3.76
CA ALA A 163 20.32 37.36 3.16
C ALA A 163 19.40 38.34 3.92
N LEU A 164 18.40 37.86 4.65
CA LEU A 164 17.53 38.69 5.50
C LEU A 164 18.16 39.03 6.86
N MET A 165 19.14 38.25 7.31
CA MET A 165 19.80 38.44 8.60
C MET A 165 20.94 39.47 8.56
N VAL A 166 21.39 39.87 7.36
CA VAL A 166 22.52 40.79 7.14
C VAL A 166 22.06 42.23 6.88
#